data_AF-A0A2N1NS10-F1
#
_entry.id   AF-A0A2N1NS10-F1
#
_cell.length_a   1.000
_cell.length_b   1.000
_cell.length_c   1.000
_cell.angle_alpha   90.00
_cell.angle_beta   90.00
_cell.angle_gamma   90.00
#
_symmetry.space_group_name_H-M   'P 1'
#
loop_
_entity.id
_entity.type
_entity.pdbx_description
1 polymer ?
#
loop_
_entity_poly.entity_id
_entity_poly.type
_entity_poly.pdbx_seq_one_letter_code
_entity_poly.pdbx_strand_id
1 'polypeptide(L)' 'MVILNYRSTYLRRILSTSVNKNQNDGSLTHIKLPNISPEIFEMILRYIYGGRLSLEEYDTSDIIKILVASREL' A
#
# COMPACT_ATOMS: atom_id res chain seq x y z
N MET A 1 1.96 2.48 -10.89
CA MET A 1 3.17 2.66 -10.05
C MET A 1 3.39 4.11 -9.59
N VAL A 2 3.07 5.14 -10.41
CA VAL A 2 3.32 6.56 -10.08
C VAL A 2 2.55 7.05 -8.85
N ILE A 3 1.26 6.70 -8.73
CA ILE A 3 0.40 7.20 -7.65
C ILE A 3 0.85 6.69 -6.27
N LEU A 4 1.11 5.39 -6.14
CA LEU A 4 1.63 4.76 -4.92
C LEU A 4 2.95 5.40 -4.46
N ASN A 5 3.86 5.61 -5.41
CA ASN A 5 5.17 6.23 -5.18
C ASN A 5 5.08 7.69 -4.69
N TYR A 6 4.09 8.43 -5.19
CA TYR A 6 3.86 9.81 -4.81
C TYR A 6 3.19 9.93 -3.44
N ARG A 7 2.21 9.06 -3.14
CA ARG A 7 1.39 9.12 -1.93
C ARG A 7 2.01 8.48 -0.70
N SER A 8 2.94 7.54 -0.87
CA SER A 8 3.61 6.84 0.23
C SER A 8 5.13 6.86 0.04
N THR A 9 5.83 7.36 1.06
CA THR A 9 7.30 7.39 1.05
C THR A 9 7.92 6.02 1.30
N TYR A 10 7.23 5.12 2.03
CA TYR A 10 7.66 3.75 2.25
C TYR A 10 7.56 2.94 0.96
N LEU A 11 6.40 2.98 0.29
CA LEU A 11 6.19 2.33 -1.00
C LEU A 11 7.14 2.89 -2.06
N ARG A 12 7.42 4.20 -2.05
CA ARG A 12 8.49 4.78 -2.88
C ARG A 12 9.83 4.08 -2.69
N ARG A 13 10.27 3.94 -1.44
CA ARG A 13 11.56 3.32 -1.12
C ARG A 13 11.60 1.86 -1.57
N ILE A 14 10.55 1.10 -1.28
CA ILE A 14 10.48 -0.32 -1.65
C ILE A 14 10.46 -0.46 -3.17
N LEU A 15 9.59 0.27 -3.86
CA LEU A 15 9.47 0.23 -5.32
C LEU A 15 10.76 0.68 -6.02
N SER A 16 11.43 1.71 -5.49
CA SER A 16 12.72 2.14 -6.07
C SER A 16 13.81 1.08 -5.86
N THR A 17 13.84 0.46 -4.69
CA THR A 17 14.82 -0.60 -4.36
C THR A 17 14.58 -1.85 -5.20
N SER A 18 13.32 -2.24 -5.41
CA SER A 18 12.95 -3.43 -6.16
C SER A 18 13.07 -3.24 -7.67
N VAL A 19 12.78 -2.05 -8.19
CA VAL A 19 13.06 -1.69 -9.59
C VAL A 19 14.56 -1.79 -9.87
N ASN A 20 15.41 -1.27 -8.99
CA ASN A 20 16.87 -1.36 -9.15
C ASN A 20 17.39 -2.81 -9.11
N LYS A 21 16.72 -3.71 -8.38
CA LYS A 21 17.07 -5.14 -8.35
C LYS A 21 16.62 -5.92 -9.60
N ASN A 22 15.55 -5.48 -10.26
CA ASN A 22 14.89 -6.21 -11.35
C ASN A 22 15.12 -5.60 -12.74
N GLN A 23 16.06 -4.66 -12.91
CA GLN A 23 16.29 -3.94 -14.18
C GLN A 23 16.65 -4.85 -15.37
N ASN A 24 16.95 -6.13 -15.15
CA ASN A 24 17.55 -6.98 -16.17
C ASN A 24 16.62 -8.03 -16.81
N ASP A 25 15.38 -8.24 -16.35
CA ASP A 25 14.63 -9.46 -16.77
C ASP A 25 13.11 -9.33 -16.96
N GLY A 26 12.52 -8.11 -17.04
CA GLY A 26 11.07 -7.97 -17.23
C GLY A 26 10.20 -8.59 -16.12
N SER A 27 10.83 -9.00 -15.02
CA SER A 27 10.25 -9.73 -13.90
C SER A 27 9.38 -8.83 -13.03
N LEU A 28 8.12 -9.26 -12.84
CA LEU A 28 7.16 -8.60 -11.96
C LEU A 28 7.74 -8.44 -10.56
N THR A 29 7.75 -7.21 -10.07
CA THR A 29 8.19 -6.89 -8.71
C THR A 29 7.19 -7.42 -7.68
N HIS A 30 7.63 -8.34 -6.84
CA HIS A 30 6.85 -8.82 -5.70
C HIS A 30 7.22 -8.05 -4.42
N ILE A 31 6.22 -7.49 -3.75
CA ILE A 31 6.37 -6.76 -2.48
C ILE A 31 5.71 -7.58 -1.38
N LYS A 32 6.44 -7.85 -0.30
CA LYS A 32 5.90 -8.56 0.86
C LYS A 32 5.52 -7.56 1.94
N LEU A 33 4.24 -7.55 2.32
CA LEU A 33 3.68 -6.78 3.43
C LEU A 33 3.12 -7.78 4.46
N PRO A 34 3.96 -8.34 5.35
CA PRO A 34 3.54 -9.45 6.22
C PRO A 34 2.54 -9.04 7.30
N ASN A 35 2.50 -7.76 7.67
CA ASN A 35 1.71 -7.26 8.80
C ASN A 35 0.36 -6.68 8.37
N ILE A 36 0.08 -6.63 7.07
CA ILE A 36 -1.12 -6.02 6.50
C ILE A 36 -1.95 -7.11 5.84
N SER A 37 -3.22 -7.25 6.23
CA SER A 37 -4.11 -8.20 5.57
C SER A 37 -4.47 -7.69 4.16
N PRO A 38 -4.77 -8.61 3.21
CA PRO A 38 -5.18 -8.24 1.86
C PRO A 38 -6.38 -7.27 1.82
N GLU A 39 -7.35 -7.48 2.71
CA GLU A 39 -8.58 -6.68 2.78
C GLU A 39 -8.29 -5.23 3.21
N ILE A 40 -7.44 -5.07 4.23
CA ILE A 40 -7.01 -3.75 4.71
C ILE A 40 -6.16 -3.04 3.66
N PHE A 41 -5.28 -3.78 2.97
CA PHE A 41 -4.49 -3.22 1.88
C PHE A 41 -5.38 -2.74 0.72
N GLU A 42 -6.44 -3.49 0.38
CA GLU A 42 -7.41 -3.07 -0.64
C GLU A 42 -8.10 -1.75 -0.27
N MET A 43 -8.52 -1.58 0.99
CA MET A 43 -9.11 -0.33 1.48
C MET A 43 -8.13 0.84 1.35
N ILE A 44 -6.86 0.63 1.71
CA ILE A 44 -5.81 1.64 1.58
C ILE A 44 -5.56 1.98 0.10
N LEU A 45 -5.59 0.99 -0.80
CA LEU A 45 -5.49 1.24 -2.24
C LEU A 45 -6.66 2.09 -2.74
N ARG A 46 -7.90 1.77 -2.34
CA ARG A 46 -9.07 2.58 -2.69
C ARG A 46 -8.91 4.02 -2.23
N TYR A 47 -8.39 4.25 -1.03
CA TYR A 47 -8.05 5.60 -0.55
C TYR A 47 -6.96 6.29 -1.38
N ILE A 48 -5.86 5.59 -1.68
CA ILE A 48 -4.72 6.15 -2.43
C ILE A 48 -5.13 6.58 -3.84
N TYR A 49 -5.97 5.79 -4.51
CA TYR A 49 -6.44 6.06 -5.88
C TYR A 49 -7.66 6.97 -5.93
N GLY A 50 -8.62 6.80 -5.01
CA GLY A 50 -9.85 7.60 -4.95
C GLY A 50 -9.71 8.93 -4.22
N GLY A 51 -8.68 9.10 -3.39
CA GLY A 51 -8.42 10.29 -2.58
C GLY A 51 -9.40 10.51 -1.41
N ARG A 52 -10.42 9.65 -1.26
CA ARG A 52 -11.41 9.68 -0.18
C ARG A 52 -11.72 8.24 0.22
N LEU A 53 -11.99 8.04 1.50
CA LEU A 53 -12.38 6.77 2.09
C LEU A 53 -13.58 7.04 3.00
N SER A 54 -14.74 6.44 2.71
CA SER A 54 -15.87 6.48 3.64
C SER A 54 -15.59 5.49 4.77
N LEU A 55 -15.68 5.95 6.01
CA LEU A 55 -15.51 5.08 7.18
C LEU A 55 -16.84 4.52 7.71
N GLU A 56 -17.97 4.98 7.17
CA GLU A 56 -19.31 4.58 7.62
C GLU A 56 -19.62 3.11 7.35
N GLU A 57 -18.95 2.52 6.36
CA GLU A 57 -19.14 1.12 5.95
C GLU A 57 -18.17 0.15 6.64
N TYR A 58 -17.28 0.64 7.52
CA TYR A 58 -16.24 -0.18 8.15
C TYR A 58 -16.45 -0.32 9.65
N ASP A 59 -16.20 -1.54 10.15
CA ASP A 59 -16.19 -1.81 11.58
C ASP A 59 -15.04 -1.07 12.26
N THR A 60 -15.23 -0.70 13.53
CA THR A 60 -14.19 -0.03 14.35
C THR A 60 -12.87 -0.80 14.35
N SER A 61 -12.93 -2.14 14.33
CA SER A 61 -11.75 -3.01 14.24
C SER A 61 -10.95 -2.76 12.97
N ASP A 62 -11.63 -2.63 11.83
CA ASP A 62 -10.99 -2.42 10.54
C ASP A 62 -10.44 -1.00 10.44
N ILE A 63 -11.13 0.00 11.00
CA ILE A 63 -10.59 1.36 11.12
C ILE A 63 -9.27 1.37 11.90
N ILE A 64 -9.18 0.65 13.03
CA ILE A 64 -7.94 0.52 13.81
C ILE A 64 -6.84 -0.17 12.99
N LYS A 65 -7.17 -1.26 12.28
CA LYS A 65 -6.20 -1.95 11.42
C LYS A 65 -5.71 -1.07 10.28
N ILE A 66 -6.59 -0.30 9.63
CA ILE A 66 -6.22 0.69 8.61
C ILE A 66 -5.24 1.71 9.18
N LEU A 67 -5.50 2.21 10.39
CA LEU A 67 -4.62 3.17 11.06
C LEU A 67 -3.23 2.57 11.32
N VAL A 68 -3.18 1.34 11.83
CA VAL A 68 -1.92 0.62 12.08
C VAL A 68 -1.16 0.38 10.78
N ALA A 69 -1.84 -0.11 9.73
CA ALA A 69 -1.24 -0.35 8.42
C ALA A 69 -0.77 0.94 7.73
N SER A 70 -1.50 2.04 7.88
CA SER A 70 -1.13 3.35 7.35
C SER A 70 0.09 3.96 8.02
N ARG A 71 0.47 3.49 9.21
CA ARG A 71 1.72 3.88 9.86
C ARG A 71 2.92 3.13 9.27
N GLU A 72 2.70 1.92 8.75
CA GLU A 72 3.75 1.13 8.10
C GLU A 72 4.01 1.57 6.65
N LEU A 73 2.96 2.01 5.94
CA LEU A 73 2.97 2.49 4.55
C LEU A 73 3.27 3.99 4.44
#